data_AF-A0A3B9LAF3-F1
#
_entry.id   AF-A0A3B9LAF3-F1
#
_cell.length_a   1.000
_cell.length_b   1.000
_cell.length_c   1.000
_cell.angle_alpha   90.00
_cell.angle_beta   90.00
_cell.angle_gamma   90.00
#
_symmetry.space_group_name_H-M   'P 1'
#
loop_
_entity.id
_entity.type
_entity.pdbx_description
1 polymer ?
#
loop_
_entity_poly.entity_id
_entity_poly.type
_entity_poly.pdbx_seq_one_letter_code
_entity_poly.pdbx_strand_id
1 'polypeptide(L)' 'MTNGPSATIGEVLPVDLARPRRRLELAEDPHYNHLRSEVLKFLYERHAKKAA' A
#
# COMPACT_ATOMS: atom_id res chain seq x y z
N MET A 1 -1.53 6.68 6.75
CA MET A 1 -2.79 7.12 7.41
C MET A 1 -2.77 6.59 8.84
N THR A 2 -3.06 7.40 9.85
CA THR A 2 -3.20 6.93 11.26
C THR A 2 -4.67 6.55 11.55
N ASN A 3 -4.97 5.88 12.68
CA ASN A 3 -6.34 5.52 13.11
C ASN A 3 -6.58 6.23 14.44
N GLY A 4 -7.76 6.83 14.63
CA GLY A 4 -8.15 7.56 15.82
C GLY A 4 -8.82 8.90 15.49
N PRO A 5 -9.44 9.58 16.48
CA PRO A 5 -10.10 10.87 16.28
C PRO A 5 -9.16 11.99 15.80
N SER A 6 -7.85 11.86 16.02
CA SER A 6 -6.80 12.75 15.52
C SER A 6 -6.03 12.18 14.33
N ALA A 7 -6.64 11.27 13.57
CA ALA A 7 -5.98 10.62 12.45
C ALA A 7 -5.61 11.64 11.37
N THR A 8 -4.35 11.60 10.93
CA THR A 8 -3.86 12.32 9.76
C THR A 8 -3.85 11.39 8.55
N ILE A 9 -4.21 11.94 7.40
CA ILE A 9 -3.91 11.30 6.11
C ILE A 9 -2.38 11.17 6.07
N GLY A 10 -1.89 9.96 5.80
CA GLY A 10 -0.44 9.75 5.64
C GLY A 10 0.00 10.18 4.25
N GLU A 11 1.05 9.52 3.75
CA GLU A 11 1.43 9.66 2.34
C GLU A 11 0.33 9.10 1.42
N VAL A 12 0.01 9.86 0.37
CA VAL A 12 -0.91 9.44 -0.69
C VAL A 12 -0.09 8.67 -1.72
N LEU A 13 -0.41 7.40 -1.93
CA LEU A 13 0.19 6.58 -2.97
C LEU A 13 -0.75 6.56 -4.20
N PRO A 14 -0.38 7.19 -5.33
CA PRO A 14 -1.17 7.14 -6.55
C PRO A 14 -1.17 5.71 -7.11
N VAL A 15 -2.36 5.20 -7.48
CA VAL A 15 -2.52 3.88 -8.10
C VAL A 15 -3.18 4.05 -9.47
N ASP A 16 -2.35 4.28 -10.48
CA ASP A 16 -2.69 4.54 -11.87
C ASP A 16 -2.79 3.27 -12.75
N LEU A 17 -2.82 2.09 -12.12
CA LEU A 17 -3.04 0.82 -12.82
C LEU A 17 -4.44 0.79 -13.47
N ALA A 18 -4.47 0.77 -14.80
CA ALA A 18 -5.69 0.70 -15.60
C ALA A 18 -6.56 -0.54 -15.26
N ARG A 19 -7.88 -0.41 -15.43
CA ARG A 19 -8.83 -1.52 -15.27
C ARG A 19 -9.27 -2.05 -16.64
N PRO A 20 -9.50 -3.37 -16.81
CA PRO A 20 -9.44 -4.43 -15.80
C PRO A 20 -8.01 -4.91 -15.50
N ARG A 21 -7.74 -5.23 -14.22
CA ARG A 21 -6.42 -5.73 -13.76
C ARG A 21 -6.42 -7.25 -13.74
N ARG A 22 -5.52 -7.87 -14.50
CA ARG A 22 -5.36 -9.33 -14.54
C ARG A 22 -4.12 -9.73 -13.75
N ARG A 23 -4.31 -10.57 -12.73
CA ARG A 23 -3.26 -10.93 -11.76
C ARG A 23 -2.01 -11.53 -12.42
N LEU A 24 -2.20 -12.41 -13.41
CA LEU A 24 -1.09 -13.05 -14.13
C LEU A 24 -0.30 -12.04 -14.97
N GLU A 25 -0.99 -11.10 -15.61
CA GLU A 25 -0.36 -10.05 -16.43
C GLU A 25 0.45 -9.07 -15.58
N LEU A 26 0.00 -8.79 -14.35
CA LEU A 26 0.66 -7.87 -13.42
C LEU A 26 1.76 -8.51 -12.57
N ALA A 27 1.91 -9.83 -12.58
CA ALA A 27 2.85 -10.50 -11.68
C ALA A 27 4.31 -10.06 -11.90
N GLU A 28 4.68 -9.87 -13.16
CA GLU A 28 6.03 -9.44 -13.58
C GLU A 28 6.12 -7.92 -13.84
N ASP A 29 5.04 -7.17 -13.62
CA ASP A 29 5.02 -5.72 -13.82
C ASP A 29 5.79 -5.01 -12.69
N PRO A 30 6.90 -4.31 -12.98
CA PRO A 30 7.72 -3.66 -11.96
C PRO A 30 6.98 -2.55 -11.21
N HIS A 31 6.07 -1.84 -11.88
CA HIS A 31 5.29 -0.75 -11.30
C HIS A 31 4.23 -1.30 -10.33
N TYR A 32 3.54 -2.36 -10.72
CA TYR A 32 2.66 -3.09 -9.80
C TYR A 32 3.43 -3.59 -8.56
N ASN A 33 4.62 -4.17 -8.77
CA ASN A 33 5.45 -4.69 -7.69
C ASN A 33 5.92 -3.59 -6.74
N HIS A 34 6.27 -2.40 -7.26
CA HIS A 34 6.61 -1.23 -6.45
C HIS A 34 5.42 -0.77 -5.59
N LEU A 35 4.25 -0.55 -6.21
CA LEU A 35 3.04 -0.14 -5.50
C LEU A 35 2.65 -1.15 -4.41
N ARG A 36 2.78 -2.45 -4.71
CA ARG A 36 2.54 -3.54 -3.75
C ARG A 36 3.51 -3.49 -2.58
N SER A 37 4.80 -3.22 -2.85
CA SER A 37 5.83 -3.09 -1.81
C SER A 37 5.51 -1.95 -0.83
N GLU A 38 5.12 -0.77 -1.34
CA GLU A 38 4.77 0.38 -0.50
C GLU A 38 3.57 0.09 0.41
N VAL A 39 2.53 -0.57 -0.12
CA VAL A 39 1.38 -0.99 0.69
C VAL A 39 1.80 -1.98 1.78
N LEU A 40 2.62 -2.97 1.44
CA LEU A 40 3.09 -3.95 2.42
C LEU A 40 3.94 -3.31 3.50
N LYS A 41 4.86 -2.42 3.13
CA LYS A 41 5.68 -1.65 4.06
C LYS A 41 4.80 -0.88 5.04
N PHE A 42 3.81 -0.14 4.54
CA PHE A 42 2.85 0.58 5.39
C PHE A 42 2.11 -0.35 6.37
N LEU A 43 1.63 -1.50 5.90
CA LEU A 43 0.96 -2.48 6.76
C LEU A 43 1.93 -3.04 7.82
N TYR A 44 3.14 -3.43 7.45
CA TYR A 44 4.12 -4.00 8.38
C TYR A 44 4.59 -2.99 9.42
N GLU A 45 4.93 -1.76 9.04
CA GLU A 45 5.31 -0.71 9.99
C GLU A 45 4.24 -0.45 11.04
N ARG A 46 2.97 -0.62 10.66
CA ARG A 46 1.83 -0.44 11.55
C ARG A 46 1.53 -1.64 12.42
N HIS A 47 1.69 -2.85 11.90
CA HIS A 47 1.55 -4.09 12.67
C HIS A 47 2.72 -4.30 13.63
N ALA A 48 3.94 -3.89 13.25
CA ALA A 48 5.10 -3.87 14.14
C ALA A 48 4.94 -2.85 15.30
N LYS A 49 4.17 -1.78 15.07
CA LYS A 49 3.75 -0.82 16.11
C LYS A 49 2.57 -1.29 16.97
N LYS A 50 2.25 -2.59 17.02
CA LYS A 50 1.52 -3.18 18.15
C LYS A 50 2.50 -3.55 19.26
N ALA A 51 2.93 -2.54 20.02
CA ALA A 51 3.40 -2.73 21.39
C ALA A 51 3.09 -1.45 22.17
N ALA A 52 1.98 -1.51 22.91
CA ALA A 52 1.79 -0.81 24.18
C ALA A 52 0.87 -1.69 25.03
#